data_AF-A0AAD6MVE1-F1
#
_entry.id   AF-A0AAD6MVE1-F1
#
_cell.length_a   1.000
_cell.length_b   1.000
_cell.length_c   1.000
_cell.angle_alpha   90.00
_cell.angle_beta   90.00
_cell.angle_gamma   90.00
#
_symmetry.space_group_name_H-M   'P 1'
#
loop_
_entity.id
_entity.type
_entity.pdbx_description
1 polymer ?
#
loop_
_entity_poly.entity_id
_entity_poly.type
_entity_poly.pdbx_seq_one_letter_code
_entity_poly.pdbx_strand_id
1 'polypeptide(L)'
;MHPKFNELTCLLDKAVSRLLLRPTPSDVTLDSIRVLLLYAQWMPCVREQEDEVENDDPAPRFPRSRYNEISAGAVLGLAMRYALLMGLDRSVLAPFQTRDVLPTEDHISKMRVYYNLLTCNFNLMLTSGFPASIDFDPEMAAKMARTFSSHADSQYPGDLRVSGLVELVALVNRTMRSSGDISGRRLGPACLMKLNMELDEWER
;
A
#
# COMPACT_ATOMS: atom_id res chain seq x y z
N MET A 1 -7.23 -26.17 -1.96
CA MET A 1 -6.66 -25.38 -0.86
C MET A 1 -5.51 -26.16 -0.25
N HIS A 2 -4.39 -25.53 0.09
CA HIS A 2 -3.25 -26.22 0.71
C HIS A 2 -3.65 -26.81 2.08
N PRO A 3 -3.25 -28.04 2.43
CA PRO A 3 -3.72 -28.72 3.65
C PRO A 3 -3.39 -27.97 4.95
N LYS A 4 -2.31 -27.19 4.97
CA LYS A 4 -1.88 -26.37 6.13
C LYS A 4 -2.30 -24.91 6.08
N PHE A 5 -3.23 -24.55 5.19
CA PHE A 5 -3.62 -23.15 4.98
C PHE A 5 -4.07 -22.46 6.27
N ASN A 6 -4.93 -23.11 7.06
CA ASN A 6 -5.46 -22.56 8.30
C ASN A 6 -4.37 -22.41 9.38
N GLU A 7 -3.45 -23.38 9.48
CA GLU A 7 -2.32 -23.33 10.41
C GLU A 7 -1.39 -22.15 10.09
N LEU A 8 -1.05 -21.96 8.81
CA LEU A 8 -0.22 -20.86 8.35
C LEU A 8 -0.90 -19.50 8.59
N THR A 9 -2.19 -19.40 8.32
CA THR A 9 -2.99 -18.21 8.63
C THR A 9 -2.99 -17.90 10.13
N CYS A 10 -3.20 -18.91 10.99
CA CYS A 10 -3.18 -18.73 12.44
C CYS A 10 -1.80 -18.25 12.95
N LEU A 11 -0.70 -18.79 12.39
CA LEU A 11 0.65 -18.35 12.72
C LEU A 11 0.90 -16.89 12.29
N LEU A 12 0.45 -16.51 11.09
CA LEU A 12 0.54 -15.15 10.59
C LEU A 12 -0.26 -14.18 11.48
N ASP A 13 -1.50 -14.54 11.82
CA ASP A 13 -2.35 -13.74 12.71
C ASP A 13 -1.70 -13.52 14.07
N LYS A 14 -1.10 -14.57 14.66
CA LYS A 14 -0.37 -14.47 15.93
C LYS A 14 0.85 -13.54 15.81
N ALA A 15 1.60 -13.63 14.72
CA ALA A 15 2.76 -12.76 14.48
C ALA A 15 2.35 -11.29 14.29
N VAL A 16 1.33 -11.03 13.48
CA VAL A 16 0.79 -9.68 13.28
C VAL A 16 0.18 -9.11 14.56
N SER A 17 -0.55 -9.93 15.33
CA SER A 17 -1.09 -9.53 16.63
C SER A 17 0.02 -9.13 17.61
N ARG A 18 1.15 -9.87 17.63
CA ARG A 18 2.31 -9.50 18.45
C ARG A 18 2.87 -8.14 18.02
N LEU A 19 3.03 -7.92 16.71
CA LEU A 19 3.54 -6.65 16.17
C LEU A 19 2.63 -5.46 16.52
N LEU A 20 1.30 -5.67 16.54
CA LEU A 20 0.33 -4.63 16.89
C LEU A 20 0.27 -4.35 18.40
N LEU A 21 0.28 -5.40 19.22
CA LEU A 21 0.04 -5.28 20.67
C LEU A 21 1.31 -5.00 21.48
N ARG A 22 2.48 -5.46 21.00
CA ARG A 22 3.77 -5.33 21.70
C ARG A 22 4.90 -5.06 20.69
N PRO A 23 4.87 -3.91 19.99
CA PRO A 23 5.95 -3.55 19.08
C PRO A 23 7.26 -3.33 19.85
N THR A 24 8.35 -3.91 19.36
CA THR A 24 9.71 -3.69 19.86
C THR A 24 10.55 -2.95 18.82
N PRO A 25 11.62 -2.23 19.22
CA PRO A 25 12.50 -1.57 18.25
C PRO A 25 13.12 -2.52 17.23
N SER A 26 13.37 -3.78 17.60
CA SER A 26 13.86 -4.84 16.70
C SER A 26 12.85 -5.23 15.61
N ASP A 27 11.57 -4.91 15.78
CA ASP A 27 10.54 -5.19 14.78
C ASP A 27 10.53 -4.15 13.65
N VAL A 28 11.23 -3.02 13.80
CA VAL A 28 11.27 -1.95 12.80
C VAL A 28 12.26 -2.33 11.69
N THR A 29 11.80 -3.19 10.79
CA THR A 29 12.59 -3.70 9.66
C THR A 29 11.78 -3.65 8.36
N LEU A 30 12.48 -3.69 7.23
CA LEU A 30 11.86 -3.73 5.91
C LEU A 30 10.99 -4.98 5.73
N ASP A 31 11.40 -6.10 6.33
CA ASP A 31 10.65 -7.36 6.25
C ASP A 31 9.35 -7.29 7.04
N SER A 32 9.34 -6.64 8.21
CA SER A 32 8.11 -6.36 8.94
C SER A 32 7.14 -5.53 8.09
N ILE A 33 7.63 -4.51 7.38
CA ILE A 33 6.80 -3.68 6.49
C ILE A 33 6.21 -4.54 5.35
N ARG A 34 7.03 -5.40 4.72
CA ARG A 34 6.57 -6.32 3.66
C ARG A 34 5.49 -7.28 4.15
N VAL A 35 5.66 -7.85 5.35
CA VAL A 35 4.67 -8.75 5.96
C VAL A 35 3.37 -8.02 6.27
N LEU A 36 3.43 -6.82 6.83
CA LEU A 36 2.24 -6.00 7.11
C LEU A 36 1.50 -5.61 5.83
N LEU A 37 2.23 -5.25 4.76
CA LEU A 37 1.64 -4.97 3.45
C LEU A 37 0.93 -6.19 2.87
N LEU A 38 1.58 -7.35 2.89
CA LEU A 38 0.99 -8.60 2.43
C LEU A 38 -0.28 -8.94 3.23
N TYR A 39 -0.23 -8.80 4.55
CA TYR A 39 -1.37 -9.05 5.43
C TYR A 39 -2.54 -8.11 5.12
N ALA A 40 -2.27 -6.82 4.94
CA ALA A 40 -3.31 -5.81 4.64
C ALA A 40 -3.99 -6.05 3.28
N GLN A 41 -3.23 -6.47 2.26
CA GLN A 41 -3.76 -6.70 0.90
C GLN A 41 -4.52 -8.02 0.77
N TRP A 42 -4.11 -9.05 1.52
CA TRP A 42 -4.62 -10.41 1.31
C TRP A 42 -5.66 -10.87 2.34
N MET A 43 -5.60 -10.39 3.60
CA MET A 43 -6.42 -10.80 4.75
C MET A 43 -7.11 -12.17 4.58
N PRO A 44 -6.43 -13.29 4.97
CA PRO A 44 -6.85 -14.65 4.62
C PRO A 44 -8.31 -14.96 4.95
N CYS A 45 -9.03 -15.65 4.06
CA CYS A 45 -10.41 -16.06 4.31
C CYS A 45 -10.52 -17.01 5.51
N VAL A 46 -11.61 -16.91 6.28
CA VAL A 46 -11.96 -17.93 7.28
C VAL A 46 -12.67 -19.07 6.57
N ARG A 47 -12.28 -20.30 6.89
CA ARG A 47 -13.15 -21.45 6.69
C ARG A 47 -14.05 -21.51 7.92
N GLU A 48 -15.36 -21.32 7.75
CA GLU A 48 -16.32 -21.61 8.80
C GLU A 48 -16.13 -23.08 9.19
N GLN A 49 -15.52 -23.30 10.34
CA GLN A 49 -15.35 -24.61 10.92
C GLN A 49 -15.90 -24.53 12.34
N GLU A 50 -17.13 -25.04 12.48
CA GLU A 50 -17.68 -25.74 13.66
C GLU A 50 -18.37 -24.98 14.81
N ASP A 51 -18.62 -23.66 14.74
CA ASP A 51 -19.28 -22.94 15.86
C ASP A 51 -20.71 -22.40 15.59
N GLU A 52 -21.36 -22.79 14.49
CA GLU A 52 -22.78 -22.42 14.26
C GLU A 52 -23.65 -23.68 14.14
N VAL A 53 -24.33 -23.94 15.25
CA VAL A 53 -25.61 -24.64 15.45
C VAL A 53 -26.21 -25.31 14.22
N GLU A 54 -26.44 -26.62 14.35
CA GLU A 54 -27.41 -27.47 13.63
C GLU A 54 -28.50 -26.67 12.89
N ASN A 55 -28.25 -26.27 11.64
CA ASN A 55 -29.30 -25.94 10.70
C ASN A 55 -28.94 -26.55 9.35
N ASP A 56 -29.84 -27.42 8.94
CA ASP A 56 -29.69 -28.52 8.01
C ASP A 56 -29.91 -28.07 6.56
N ASP A 57 -29.10 -27.13 6.07
CA ASP A 57 -29.15 -26.68 4.67
C ASP A 57 -27.79 -26.89 3.94
N PRO A 58 -27.74 -27.67 2.85
CA PRO A 58 -26.52 -28.02 2.14
C PRO A 58 -26.18 -26.97 1.07
N ALA A 59 -26.12 -25.69 1.45
CA ALA A 59 -25.57 -24.67 0.56
C ALA A 59 -24.03 -24.77 0.56
N PRO A 60 -23.34 -24.64 -0.59
CA PRO A 60 -21.89 -24.58 -0.61
C PRO A 60 -21.42 -23.35 0.18
N ARG A 61 -20.89 -23.58 1.39
CA ARG A 61 -20.32 -22.53 2.25
C ARG A 61 -19.01 -22.04 1.63
N PHE A 62 -19.12 -21.02 0.78
CA PHE A 62 -17.96 -20.36 0.19
C PHE A 62 -17.15 -19.65 1.30
N PRO A 63 -15.80 -19.67 1.23
CA PRO A 63 -14.97 -19.01 2.21
C PRO A 63 -15.24 -17.49 2.22
N ARG A 64 -15.62 -16.95 3.38
CA ARG A 64 -15.88 -15.52 3.55
C ARG A 64 -14.56 -14.76 3.70
N SER A 65 -14.40 -13.68 2.93
CA SER A 65 -13.26 -12.77 3.06
C SER A 65 -13.28 -12.12 4.46
N ARG A 66 -12.11 -12.08 5.11
CA ARG A 66 -11.91 -11.34 6.37
C ARG A 66 -11.54 -9.88 6.15
N TYR A 67 -11.40 -9.47 4.89
CA TYR A 67 -10.99 -8.12 4.58
C TYR A 67 -11.97 -7.11 5.19
N ASN A 68 -11.43 -6.28 6.06
CA ASN A 68 -12.13 -5.15 6.64
C ASN A 68 -11.22 -3.93 6.49
N GLU A 69 -11.77 -2.86 5.92
CA GLU A 69 -11.08 -1.61 5.64
C GLU A 69 -10.48 -0.99 6.91
N ILE A 70 -11.16 -1.13 8.05
CA ILE A 70 -10.69 -0.61 9.34
C ILE A 70 -9.41 -1.35 9.77
N SER A 71 -9.41 -2.68 9.71
CA SER A 71 -8.23 -3.47 10.07
C SER A 71 -7.10 -3.29 9.07
N ALA A 72 -7.41 -3.17 7.77
CA ALA A 72 -6.42 -2.88 6.75
C ALA A 72 -5.77 -1.52 7.00
N GLY A 73 -6.55 -0.50 7.36
CA GLY A 73 -6.07 0.82 7.74
C GLY A 73 -5.19 0.82 8.98
N ALA A 74 -5.55 0.06 10.02
CA ALA A 74 -4.73 -0.07 11.21
C ALA A 74 -3.35 -0.69 10.90
N VAL A 75 -3.33 -1.76 10.11
CA VAL A 75 -2.10 -2.46 9.70
C VAL A 75 -1.24 -1.58 8.79
N LEU A 76 -1.85 -0.94 7.79
CA LEU A 76 -1.16 -0.02 6.89
C LEU A 76 -0.60 1.19 7.65
N GLY A 77 -1.35 1.75 8.59
CA GLY A 77 -0.88 2.82 9.46
C GLY A 77 0.34 2.41 10.30
N LEU A 78 0.41 1.17 10.78
CA LEU A 78 1.61 0.65 11.45
C LEU A 78 2.79 0.54 10.47
N ALA A 79 2.57 -0.02 9.29
CA ALA A 79 3.60 -0.16 8.26
C ALA A 79 4.21 1.20 7.86
N MET A 80 3.38 2.24 7.77
CA MET A 80 3.84 3.61 7.47
C MET A 80 4.68 4.19 8.60
N ARG A 81 4.27 4.03 9.86
CA ARG A 81 5.07 4.47 11.00
C ARG A 81 6.44 3.79 11.02
N TYR A 82 6.51 2.49 10.70
CA TYR A 82 7.78 1.78 10.60
C TYR A 82 8.64 2.33 9.45
N ALA A 83 8.05 2.57 8.28
CA ALA A 83 8.75 3.18 7.16
C ALA A 83 9.32 4.56 7.50
N LEU A 84 8.57 5.40 8.22
CA LEU A 84 9.03 6.72 8.68
C LEU A 84 10.15 6.62 9.73
N LEU A 85 10.02 5.72 10.71
CA LEU A 85 11.05 5.50 11.72
C LEU A 85 12.38 5.03 11.10
N MET A 86 12.31 4.26 10.01
CA MET A 86 13.48 3.85 9.25
C MET A 86 14.04 4.95 8.33
N GLY A 87 13.32 6.05 8.12
CA GLY A 87 13.64 7.04 7.08
C GLY A 87 13.60 6.44 5.68
N LEU A 88 12.65 5.54 5.41
CA LEU A 88 12.55 4.82 4.15
C LEU A 88 12.34 5.79 2.97
N ASP A 89 11.53 6.83 3.15
CA ASP A 89 11.30 7.92 2.20
C ASP A 89 12.63 8.56 1.75
N ARG A 90 13.48 8.96 2.70
CA ARG A 90 14.74 9.64 2.40
C ARG A 90 15.77 8.69 1.78
N SER A 91 15.89 7.49 2.35
CA SER A 91 16.87 6.50 1.91
C SER A 91 16.57 5.95 0.51
N VAL A 92 15.29 5.85 0.14
CA VAL A 92 14.86 5.36 -1.17
C VAL A 92 14.98 6.43 -2.24
N LEU A 93 14.67 7.69 -1.93
CA LEU A 93 14.65 8.76 -2.94
C LEU A 93 16.05 9.33 -3.22
N ALA A 94 16.95 9.34 -2.24
CA ALA A 94 18.29 9.94 -2.39
C ALA A 94 19.11 9.39 -3.58
N PRO A 95 19.18 8.06 -3.83
CA PRO A 95 19.94 7.50 -4.96
C PRO A 95 19.38 7.91 -6.34
N PHE A 96 18.10 8.25 -6.44
CA PHE A 96 17.47 8.64 -7.71
C PHE A 96 17.49 10.16 -7.93
N GLN A 97 17.79 10.94 -6.89
CA GLN A 97 17.89 12.40 -6.97
C GLN A 97 19.26 12.87 -7.48
N THR A 98 20.34 12.17 -7.14
CA THR A 98 21.71 12.58 -7.48
C THR A 98 22.26 11.68 -8.58
N ARG A 99 22.81 12.27 -9.65
CA ARG A 99 23.39 11.50 -10.78
C ARG A 99 24.67 10.75 -10.43
N ASP A 100 25.23 11.01 -9.25
CA ASP A 100 26.55 10.51 -8.83
C ASP A 100 26.50 9.11 -8.20
N VAL A 101 25.31 8.64 -7.79
CA VAL A 101 25.16 7.32 -7.15
C VAL A 101 24.30 6.44 -8.05
N LEU A 102 24.91 5.36 -8.56
CA LEU A 102 24.15 4.33 -9.26
C LEU A 102 23.25 3.56 -8.27
N PRO A 103 21.94 3.44 -8.54
CA PRO A 103 21.04 2.63 -7.73
C PRO A 103 21.51 1.17 -7.70
N THR A 104 21.54 0.57 -6.52
CA THR A 104 21.82 -0.86 -6.34
C THR A 104 20.51 -1.64 -6.32
N GLU A 105 20.58 -2.97 -6.46
CA GLU A 105 19.41 -3.85 -6.36
C GLU A 105 18.64 -3.67 -5.03
N ASP A 106 19.35 -3.42 -3.93
CA ASP A 106 18.74 -3.13 -2.63
C ASP A 106 17.93 -1.83 -2.64
N HIS A 107 18.43 -0.77 -3.28
CA HIS A 107 17.70 0.48 -3.46
C HIS A 107 16.43 0.26 -4.28
N ILE A 108 16.51 -0.52 -5.36
CA ILE A 108 15.38 -0.87 -6.22
C ILE A 108 14.34 -1.68 -5.42
N SER A 109 14.77 -2.64 -4.60
CA SER A 109 13.87 -3.44 -3.75
C SER A 109 13.15 -2.58 -2.70
N LYS A 110 13.85 -1.65 -2.05
CA LYS A 110 13.26 -0.69 -1.12
C LYS A 110 12.28 0.27 -1.81
N MET A 111 12.60 0.71 -3.03
CA MET A 111 11.71 1.54 -3.85
C MET A 111 10.39 0.83 -4.17
N ARG A 112 10.43 -0.46 -4.51
CA ARG A 112 9.21 -1.27 -4.70
C ARG A 112 8.34 -1.31 -3.45
N VAL A 113 8.93 -1.51 -2.28
CA VAL A 113 8.20 -1.52 -1.01
C VAL A 113 7.59 -0.14 -0.73
N TYR A 114 8.36 0.92 -0.93
CA TYR A 114 7.92 2.31 -0.76
C TYR A 114 6.72 2.64 -1.67
N TYR A 115 6.80 2.32 -2.96
CA TYR A 115 5.70 2.55 -3.89
C TYR A 115 4.47 1.68 -3.61
N ASN A 116 4.66 0.41 -3.21
CA ASN A 116 3.54 -0.44 -2.80
C ASN A 116 2.84 0.12 -1.56
N LEU A 117 3.60 0.63 -0.58
CA LEU A 117 3.06 1.29 0.60
C LEU A 117 2.25 2.54 0.24
N LEU A 118 2.79 3.39 -0.64
CA LEU A 118 2.13 4.61 -1.10
C LEU A 118 0.81 4.31 -1.82
N THR A 119 0.84 3.37 -2.78
CA THR A 119 -0.36 2.98 -3.54
C THR A 119 -1.42 2.33 -2.66
N CYS A 120 -1.05 1.51 -1.68
CA CYS A 120 -1.99 0.95 -0.70
C CYS A 120 -2.64 2.02 0.18
N ASN A 121 -1.86 2.99 0.68
CA ASN A 121 -2.36 4.10 1.49
C ASN A 121 -3.44 4.87 0.74
N PHE A 122 -3.12 5.25 -0.50
CA PHE A 122 -4.01 6.06 -1.31
C PHE A 122 -5.23 5.27 -1.80
N ASN A 123 -5.06 3.99 -2.12
CA ASN A 123 -6.20 3.14 -2.45
C ASN A 123 -7.19 3.10 -1.27
N LEU A 124 -6.72 2.81 -0.05
CA LEU A 124 -7.57 2.77 1.13
C LEU A 124 -8.20 4.14 1.44
N MET A 125 -7.46 5.23 1.22
CA MET A 125 -8.00 6.58 1.33
C MET A 125 -9.16 6.80 0.34
N LEU A 126 -8.99 6.41 -0.92
CA LEU A 126 -10.00 6.62 -1.96
C LEU A 126 -11.22 5.70 -1.76
N THR A 127 -11.02 4.43 -1.42
CA THR A 127 -12.11 3.46 -1.28
C THR A 127 -12.89 3.66 0.02
N SER A 128 -12.18 3.89 1.11
CA SER A 128 -12.75 3.83 2.47
C SER A 128 -12.86 5.22 3.10
N GLY A 129 -12.21 6.23 2.51
CA GLY A 129 -12.13 7.61 3.02
C GLY A 129 -11.33 7.76 4.30
N PHE A 130 -10.45 6.80 4.61
CA PHE A 130 -9.45 7.02 5.64
C PHE A 130 -8.51 8.14 5.19
N PRO A 131 -8.16 9.11 6.05
CA PRO A 131 -7.17 10.10 5.67
C PRO A 131 -5.86 9.37 5.36
N ALA A 132 -5.30 9.60 4.17
CA ALA A 132 -3.97 9.11 3.86
C ALA A 132 -2.98 9.66 4.91
N SER A 133 -2.03 8.84 5.34
CA SER A 133 -0.91 9.35 6.14
C SER A 133 -0.17 10.41 5.31
N ILE A 134 -0.16 11.65 5.82
CA ILE A 134 0.26 12.87 5.09
C ILE A 134 1.79 12.97 4.96
N ASP A 135 2.54 12.12 5.69
CA ASP A 135 4.00 12.26 5.81
C ASP A 135 4.76 11.84 4.55
N PHE A 136 4.15 11.08 3.64
CA PHE A 136 4.76 10.77 2.34
C PHE A 136 4.34 11.78 1.29
N ASP A 137 5.31 12.38 0.60
CA ASP A 137 5.06 13.28 -0.53
C ASP A 137 4.90 12.51 -1.84
N PRO A 138 3.65 12.35 -2.35
CA PRO A 138 3.43 11.59 -3.57
C PRO A 138 3.96 12.30 -4.81
N GLU A 139 4.10 13.63 -4.78
CA GLU A 139 4.66 14.37 -5.92
C GLU A 139 6.15 14.08 -6.10
N MET A 140 6.89 13.97 -5.00
CA MET A 140 8.30 13.58 -5.03
C MET A 140 8.44 12.13 -5.52
N ALA A 141 7.58 11.23 -5.03
CA ALA A 141 7.56 9.84 -5.47
C ALA A 141 7.27 9.71 -6.98
N ALA A 142 6.30 10.47 -7.50
CA ALA A 142 5.96 10.49 -8.93
C ALA A 142 7.08 11.05 -9.82
N LYS A 143 7.78 12.10 -9.38
CA LYS A 143 8.94 12.63 -10.12
C LYS A 143 10.03 11.58 -10.32
N MET A 144 10.21 10.69 -9.34
CA MET A 144 11.20 9.63 -9.40
C MET A 144 10.68 8.36 -10.10
N ALA A 145 9.37 8.24 -10.35
CA ALA A 145 8.76 7.03 -10.90
C ALA A 145 9.27 6.69 -12.30
N ARG A 146 9.49 7.71 -13.14
CA ARG A 146 10.07 7.54 -14.48
C ARG A 146 11.55 7.17 -14.45
N THR A 147 12.31 7.76 -13.52
CA THR A 147 13.72 7.42 -13.32
C THR A 147 13.87 6.00 -12.79
N PHE A 148 12.98 5.60 -11.87
CA PHE A 148 12.92 4.24 -11.38
C PHE A 148 12.58 3.28 -12.52
N SER A 149 11.48 3.47 -13.26
CA SER A 149 11.03 2.53 -14.29
C SER A 149 11.96 2.40 -15.50
N SER A 150 12.79 3.40 -15.76
CA SER A 150 13.80 3.37 -16.82
C SER A 150 15.11 2.67 -16.43
N HIS A 151 15.27 2.26 -15.17
CA HIS A 151 16.46 1.56 -14.71
C HIS A 151 16.54 0.12 -15.26
N ALA A 152 17.75 -0.41 -15.46
CA ALA A 152 17.94 -1.75 -16.02
C ALA A 152 17.41 -2.86 -15.08
N ASP A 153 17.51 -2.64 -13.77
CA ASP A 153 17.08 -3.61 -12.73
C ASP A 153 15.60 -3.46 -12.31
N SER A 154 14.88 -2.49 -12.87
CA SER A 154 13.46 -2.20 -12.60
C SER A 154 12.53 -2.70 -13.72
N GLN A 155 12.87 -3.85 -14.30
CA GLN A 155 12.19 -4.39 -15.48
C GLN A 155 11.19 -5.50 -15.15
N TYR A 156 10.85 -5.68 -13.86
CA TYR A 156 9.78 -6.62 -13.53
C TYR A 156 8.44 -6.08 -14.05
N PRO A 157 7.53 -6.95 -14.53
CA PRO A 157 6.24 -6.51 -15.07
C PRO A 157 5.41 -5.62 -14.12
N GLY A 158 5.63 -5.76 -12.80
CA GLY A 158 4.96 -4.95 -11.79
C GLY A 158 5.52 -3.53 -11.62
N ASP A 159 6.78 -3.27 -11.98
CA ASP A 159 7.48 -2.02 -11.68
C ASP A 159 6.91 -0.84 -12.48
N LEU A 160 6.66 -1.05 -13.77
CA LEU A 160 6.03 -0.03 -14.62
C LEU A 160 4.59 0.28 -14.16
N ARG A 161 3.82 -0.76 -13.84
CA ARG A 161 2.44 -0.61 -13.32
C ARG A 161 2.44 0.20 -12.02
N VAL A 162 3.30 -0.15 -11.07
CA VAL A 162 3.38 0.53 -9.78
C VAL A 162 3.85 1.98 -9.97
N SER A 163 4.79 2.23 -10.88
CA SER A 163 5.23 3.60 -11.23
C SER A 163 4.08 4.45 -11.76
N GLY A 164 3.30 3.93 -12.70
CA GLY A 164 2.12 4.62 -13.22
C GLY A 164 1.07 4.88 -12.14
N LEU A 165 0.81 3.92 -11.24
CA LEU A 165 -0.10 4.11 -10.12
C LEU A 165 0.38 5.23 -9.18
N VAL A 166 1.68 5.35 -8.93
CA VAL A 166 2.24 6.44 -8.11
C VAL A 166 2.06 7.79 -8.79
N GLU A 167 2.24 7.89 -10.10
CA GLU A 167 1.98 9.12 -10.86
C GLU A 167 0.49 9.52 -10.76
N LEU A 168 -0.44 8.58 -10.94
CA LEU A 168 -1.88 8.81 -10.77
C LEU A 168 -2.23 9.27 -9.36
N VAL A 169 -1.64 8.64 -8.33
CA VAL A 169 -1.79 9.04 -6.93
C VAL A 169 -1.36 10.50 -6.73
N ALA A 170 -0.27 10.93 -7.35
CA ALA A 170 0.19 12.32 -7.25
C ALA A 170 -0.79 13.33 -7.89
N LEU A 171 -1.36 13.01 -9.06
CA LEU A 171 -2.37 13.86 -9.71
C LEU A 171 -3.62 14.04 -8.84
N VAL A 172 -4.11 12.93 -8.28
CA VAL A 172 -5.28 12.94 -7.39
C VAL A 172 -4.98 13.72 -6.11
N ASN A 173 -3.83 13.46 -5.46
CA ASN A 173 -3.40 14.19 -4.27
C ASN A 173 -3.28 15.70 -4.50
N ARG A 174 -2.72 16.12 -5.65
CA ARG A 174 -2.61 17.54 -6.03
C ARG A 174 -3.98 18.18 -6.16
N THR A 175 -4.91 17.50 -6.83
CA THR A 175 -6.28 17.98 -7.00
C THR A 175 -6.99 18.14 -5.64
N MET A 176 -6.86 17.14 -4.76
CA MET A 176 -7.41 17.16 -3.40
C MET A 176 -6.84 18.30 -2.55
N ARG A 177 -5.54 18.55 -2.63
CA ARG A 177 -4.91 19.69 -1.95
C ARG A 177 -5.40 21.03 -2.50
N SER A 178 -5.59 21.15 -3.82
CA SER A 178 -6.06 22.37 -4.46
C SER A 178 -7.54 22.69 -4.17
N SER A 179 -8.35 21.67 -3.92
CA SER A 179 -9.78 21.83 -3.58
C SER A 179 -10.02 22.09 -2.08
N GLY A 180 -9.00 21.91 -1.25
CA GLY A 180 -9.11 21.99 0.22
C GLY A 180 -9.77 20.76 0.86
N ASP A 181 -10.14 19.74 0.08
CA ASP A 181 -10.72 18.50 0.58
C ASP A 181 -9.72 17.34 0.51
N ILE A 182 -9.02 17.13 1.62
CA ILE A 182 -8.03 16.05 1.82
C ILE A 182 -8.69 14.66 1.82
N SER A 183 -10.01 14.55 1.92
CA SER A 183 -10.71 13.27 1.80
C SER A 183 -10.99 12.86 0.35
N GLY A 184 -10.93 13.82 -0.59
CA GLY A 184 -11.25 13.60 -2.01
C GLY A 184 -12.72 13.29 -2.27
N ARG A 185 -13.59 13.36 -1.26
CA ARG A 185 -15.01 12.99 -1.35
C ARG A 185 -15.89 14.10 -1.93
N ARG A 186 -15.44 15.35 -1.87
CA ARG A 186 -16.20 16.55 -2.26
C ARG A 186 -15.40 17.41 -3.24
N LEU A 187 -14.86 16.77 -4.28
CA LEU A 187 -14.21 17.50 -5.37
C LEU A 187 -15.27 18.28 -6.17
N GLY A 188 -15.11 19.60 -6.24
CA GLY A 188 -16.00 20.45 -7.03
C GLY A 188 -15.83 20.22 -8.54
N PRO A 189 -16.83 20.60 -9.37
CA PRO A 189 -16.81 20.37 -10.81
C PRO A 189 -15.56 20.91 -11.53
N ALA A 190 -15.10 22.10 -11.13
CA ALA A 190 -13.89 22.70 -11.70
C ALA A 190 -12.61 21.89 -11.39
N CYS A 191 -12.52 21.31 -10.20
CA CYS A 191 -11.39 20.45 -9.81
C CYS A 191 -11.42 19.13 -10.58
N LEU A 192 -12.60 18.54 -10.76
CA LEU A 192 -12.77 17.32 -11.56
C LEU A 192 -12.42 17.55 -13.04
N MET A 193 -12.85 18.68 -13.61
CA MET A 193 -12.51 19.03 -14.99
C MET A 193 -11.00 19.18 -15.19
N LYS A 194 -10.33 19.86 -14.24
CA LYS A 194 -8.88 19.98 -14.25
C LYS A 194 -8.19 18.62 -14.11
N LEU A 195 -8.65 17.77 -13.18
CA LEU A 195 -8.10 16.42 -12.99
C LEU A 195 -8.24 15.58 -14.26
N ASN A 196 -9.38 15.64 -14.94
CA ASN A 196 -9.58 14.93 -16.21
C ASN A 196 -8.57 15.39 -17.28
N MET A 197 -8.33 16.70 -17.39
CA MET A 197 -7.31 17.21 -18.33
C MET A 197 -5.90 16.71 -17.99
N GLU A 198 -5.54 16.67 -16.69
CA GLU A 198 -4.23 16.14 -16.26
C GLU A 198 -4.12 14.62 -16.50
N LEU A 199 -5.22 13.88 -16.38
CA LEU A 199 -5.28 12.44 -16.70
C LEU A 199 -5.16 12.19 -18.21
N ASP A 200 -5.85 12.98 -19.04
CA ASP A 200 -5.75 12.92 -20.50
C ASP A 200 -4.34 13.25 -20.99
N GLU A 201 -3.62 14.14 -20.30
CA GLU A 201 -2.21 14.44 -20.57
C GLU A 201 -1.30 13.29 -20.14
N TRP A 202 -1.56 12.68 -18.98
CA TRP A 202 -0.79 11.56 -18.47
C TRP A 202 -0.91 10.28 -19.33
N GLU A 203 -2.06 10.06 -19.98
CA GLU A 203 -2.29 8.90 -20.85
C GLU A 203 -1.45 8.92 -22.14
N ARG A 204 -1.05 10.11 -22.61
CA ARG A 204 -0.31 10.30 -23.88
C ARG A 204 1.18 9.98 -23.78
#